data_AF-A0A329RBK0-F1
#
_entry.id   AF-A0A329RBK0-F1
#
_cell.length_a   1.000
_cell.length_b   1.000
_cell.length_c   1.000
_cell.angle_alpha   90.00
_cell.angle_beta   90.00
_cell.angle_gamma   90.00
#
_symmetry.space_group_name_H-M   'P 1'
#
loop_
_entity.id
_entity.type
_entity.pdbx_description
1 polymer ?
#
loop_
_entity_poly.entity_id
_entity_poly.type
_entity_poly.pdbx_seq_one_letter_code
_entity_poly.pdbx_strand_id
1 'polypeptide(L)'
;PQRIKLTNVSDRAVYFPVHDDIAVLVPVGDLPRGDGYVRVDSKKYRDWQVLVYEGCRDRELFQRECELYEQWIATQPPSVERPDYPEPQGVVTRPPQDSLDSSADRLTCAERWEKSMEECERLEVCQASGVTIGDPVVVERSESSSDS
;
A
#
# COMPACT_ATOMS: atom_id res chain seq x y z
N PRO A 1 20.83 31.48 -1.18
CA PRO A 1 20.53 31.53 -2.64
C PRO A 1 20.79 32.92 -3.22
N GLN A 2 21.51 33.01 -4.34
CA GLN A 2 21.91 34.31 -4.90
C GLN A 2 20.88 34.88 -5.89
N ARG A 3 20.13 34.05 -6.64
CA ARG A 3 19.11 34.49 -7.63
C ARG A 3 18.02 33.42 -7.82
N ILE A 4 16.80 33.83 -8.14
CA ILE A 4 15.66 32.96 -8.50
C ILE A 4 15.34 33.14 -9.99
N LYS A 5 15.12 32.03 -10.72
CA LYS A 5 14.70 32.06 -12.13
C LYS A 5 13.20 31.78 -12.19
N LEU A 6 12.44 32.73 -12.73
CA LEU A 6 11.02 32.57 -13.01
C LEU A 6 10.82 32.17 -14.48
N THR A 7 9.97 31.17 -14.73
CA THR A 7 9.60 30.74 -16.09
C THR A 7 8.08 30.72 -16.18
N ASN A 8 7.53 31.54 -17.07
CA ASN A 8 6.10 31.54 -17.35
C ASN A 8 5.77 30.32 -18.22
N VAL A 9 4.93 29.41 -17.70
CA VAL A 9 4.49 28.19 -18.39
C VAL A 9 3.18 28.38 -19.17
N SER A 10 2.56 29.55 -19.06
CA SER A 10 1.32 29.89 -19.78
C SER A 10 1.61 30.52 -21.15
N ASP A 11 0.58 30.56 -21.99
CA ASP A 11 0.57 31.24 -23.29
C ASP A 11 0.34 32.76 -23.18
N ARG A 12 0.17 33.28 -21.96
CA ARG A 12 -0.22 34.68 -21.71
C ARG A 12 0.86 35.43 -20.97
N ALA A 13 0.91 36.75 -21.19
CA ALA A 13 1.74 37.63 -20.37
C ALA A 13 1.19 37.70 -18.94
N VAL A 14 2.07 37.47 -17.95
CA VAL A 14 1.75 37.57 -16.52
C VAL A 14 2.56 38.72 -15.94
N TYR A 15 1.88 39.63 -15.24
CA TYR A 15 2.49 40.79 -14.58
C TYR A 15 2.58 40.55 -13.08
N PHE A 16 3.70 40.95 -12.49
CA PHE A 16 3.94 40.82 -11.05
C PHE A 16 4.25 42.19 -10.42
N PRO A 17 3.60 42.54 -9.31
CA PRO A 17 4.01 43.64 -8.45
C PRO A 17 5.42 43.42 -7.89
N VAL A 18 6.12 44.52 -7.59
CA VAL A 18 7.52 44.52 -7.13
C VAL A 18 7.72 43.87 -5.75
N HIS A 19 6.63 43.61 -5.01
CA HIS A 19 6.68 43.15 -3.61
C HIS A 19 5.78 41.94 -3.30
N ASP A 20 5.38 41.18 -4.31
CA ASP A 20 4.63 39.95 -4.07
C ASP A 20 5.56 38.82 -3.62
N ASP A 21 5.13 38.07 -2.60
CA ASP A 21 5.83 36.88 -2.11
C ASP A 21 5.70 35.73 -3.11
N ILE A 22 6.65 35.67 -4.05
CA ILE A 22 6.66 34.69 -5.14
C ILE A 22 7.32 33.34 -4.79
N ALA A 23 8.09 33.29 -3.70
CA ALA A 23 8.83 32.09 -3.31
C ALA A 23 9.16 32.08 -1.81
N VAL A 24 9.15 30.90 -1.22
CA VAL A 24 9.58 30.66 0.17
C VAL A 24 10.81 29.77 0.16
N LEU A 25 11.83 30.13 0.94
CA LEU A 25 12.98 29.28 1.19
C LEU A 25 12.66 28.34 2.34
N VAL A 26 12.66 27.04 2.06
CA VAL A 26 12.35 26.00 3.03
C VAL A 26 13.57 25.12 3.21
N PRO A 27 13.97 24.80 4.46
CA PRO A 27 14.98 23.77 4.72
C PRO A 27 14.59 22.45 4.07
N VAL A 28 15.59 21.68 3.63
CA VAL A 28 15.35 20.35 3.06
C VAL A 28 14.67 19.47 4.11
N GLY A 29 13.47 18.97 3.80
CA GLY A 29 12.67 18.13 4.69
C GLY A 29 11.52 18.85 5.40
N ASP A 30 11.54 20.18 5.49
CA ASP A 30 10.54 20.98 6.23
C ASP A 30 9.45 21.56 5.32
N LEU A 31 9.08 20.85 4.25
CA LEU A 31 8.05 21.30 3.31
C LEU A 31 6.75 21.67 4.05
N PRO A 32 6.13 22.83 3.74
CA PRO A 32 4.88 23.25 4.36
C PRO A 32 3.81 22.15 4.28
N ARG A 33 3.05 21.97 5.36
CA ARG A 33 1.96 20.97 5.42
C ARG A 33 0.68 21.38 4.68
N GLY A 34 0.65 22.58 4.09
CA GLY A 34 -0.49 23.11 3.35
C GLY A 34 -0.72 22.41 2.01
N ASP A 35 -1.87 22.68 1.39
CA ASP A 35 -2.26 22.09 0.12
C ASP A 35 -1.28 22.43 -1.01
N GLY A 36 -0.94 21.42 -1.82
CA GLY A 36 -0.06 21.55 -2.99
C GLY A 36 1.37 21.03 -2.80
N TYR A 37 1.79 20.66 -1.59
CA TYR A 37 3.13 20.13 -1.32
C TYR A 37 3.10 18.66 -0.87
N VAL A 38 3.97 17.84 -1.47
CA VAL A 38 4.10 16.42 -1.12
C VAL A 38 5.46 16.22 -0.43
N ARG A 39 5.44 15.96 0.88
CA ARG A 39 6.64 15.68 1.67
C ARG A 39 7.15 14.26 1.40
N VAL A 40 8.47 14.05 1.46
CA VAL A 40 9.09 12.73 1.23
C VAL A 40 8.63 11.68 2.26
N ASP A 41 8.32 12.10 3.49
CA ASP A 41 7.76 11.26 4.56
C ASP A 41 6.26 10.98 4.40
N SER A 42 5.59 11.59 3.42
CA SER A 42 4.16 11.43 3.20
C SER A 42 3.85 10.11 2.51
N LYS A 43 2.74 9.48 2.92
CA LYS A 43 2.19 8.30 2.22
C LYS A 43 1.95 8.59 0.73
N LYS A 44 1.38 9.77 0.40
CA LYS A 44 1.13 10.18 -0.99
C LYS A 44 2.42 10.18 -1.83
N TYR A 45 3.56 10.55 -1.24
CA TYR A 45 4.85 10.51 -1.93
C TYR A 45 5.29 9.09 -2.20
N ARG A 46 5.21 8.22 -1.20
CA ARG A 46 5.54 6.80 -1.35
C ARG A 46 4.67 6.14 -2.43
N ASP A 47 3.37 6.40 -2.41
CA ASP A 47 2.43 5.85 -3.39
C ASP A 47 2.77 6.36 -4.81
N TRP A 48 3.08 7.66 -4.94
CA TRP A 48 3.54 8.23 -6.20
C TRP A 48 4.87 7.62 -6.67
N GLN A 49 5.84 7.37 -5.78
CA GLN A 49 7.09 6.72 -6.13
C GLN A 49 6.87 5.31 -6.68
N VAL A 50 5.92 4.56 -6.12
CA VAL A 50 5.53 3.23 -6.64
C VAL A 50 5.00 3.36 -8.07
N LEU A 51 4.08 4.30 -8.32
CA LEU A 51 3.52 4.52 -9.66
C LEU A 51 4.59 4.94 -10.68
N VAL A 52 5.51 5.83 -10.29
CA VAL A 52 6.61 6.25 -11.16
C VAL A 52 7.55 5.09 -11.44
N TYR A 53 7.89 4.30 -10.41
CA TYR A 53 8.74 3.14 -10.59
C TYR A 53 8.10 2.12 -11.56
N GLU A 54 6.82 1.82 -11.40
CA GLU A 54 6.10 0.92 -12.29
C GLU A 54 6.01 1.44 -13.72
N GLY A 55 5.79 2.75 -13.91
CA GLY A 55 5.67 3.36 -15.23
C GLY A 55 7.00 3.62 -15.95
N CYS A 56 8.10 3.78 -15.20
CA CYS A 56 9.41 4.12 -15.76
C CYS A 56 10.40 2.94 -15.78
N ARG A 57 10.14 1.83 -15.09
CA ARG A 57 11.05 0.67 -15.09
C ARG A 57 11.07 -0.02 -16.45
N ASP A 58 12.24 -0.53 -16.82
CA ASP A 58 12.40 -1.40 -17.97
C ASP A 58 11.81 -2.78 -17.68
N ARG A 59 10.82 -3.19 -18.47
CA ARG A 59 10.08 -4.43 -18.28
C ARG A 59 10.93 -5.67 -18.60
N GLU A 60 11.81 -5.59 -19.60
CA GLU A 60 12.67 -6.70 -20.01
C GLU A 60 13.77 -6.94 -18.98
N LEU A 61 14.36 -5.85 -18.46
CA LEU A 61 15.33 -5.93 -17.38
C LEU A 61 14.70 -6.53 -16.11
N PHE A 62 13.51 -6.05 -15.74
CA PHE A 62 12.79 -6.57 -14.57
C PHE A 62 12.46 -8.06 -14.71
N GLN A 63 11.99 -8.49 -15.89
CA GLN A 63 11.71 -9.91 -16.15
C GLN A 63 12.95 -10.78 -16.00
N ARG A 64 14.09 -10.33 -16.55
CA ARG A 64 15.36 -11.04 -16.42
C ARG A 64 15.83 -11.12 -14.97
N GLU A 65 15.64 -10.06 -14.20
CA GLU A 65 15.96 -10.05 -12.76
C GLU A 65 15.10 -11.06 -12.01
N CYS A 66 13.79 -11.14 -12.31
CA CYS A 66 12.90 -12.14 -11.74
C CYS A 66 13.36 -13.57 -12.03
N GLU A 67 13.72 -13.88 -13.29
CA GLU A 67 14.21 -15.20 -13.68
C GLU A 67 15.51 -15.58 -12.95
N LEU A 68 16.44 -14.63 -12.83
CA LEU A 68 17.67 -14.84 -12.08
C LEU A 68 17.40 -15.04 -10.59
N TYR A 69 16.43 -14.32 -10.03
CA TYR A 69 16.04 -14.47 -8.65
C TYR A 69 15.39 -15.84 -8.39
N GLU A 70 14.52 -16.31 -9.27
CA GLU A 70 13.94 -17.65 -9.18
C GLU A 70 15.01 -18.75 -9.26
N GLN A 71 15.96 -18.62 -10.19
CA GLN A 71 17.10 -19.52 -10.28
C GLN A 71 17.93 -19.50 -9.00
N TRP A 72 18.21 -18.30 -8.47
CA TRP A 72 18.95 -18.15 -7.23
C TRP A 72 18.22 -18.76 -6.03
N ILE A 73 16.91 -18.57 -5.91
CA ILE A 73 16.07 -19.20 -4.87
C ILE A 73 16.09 -20.72 -4.99
N ALA A 74 16.01 -21.27 -6.21
CA ALA A 74 16.08 -22.71 -6.43
C ALA A 74 17.43 -23.32 -6.02
N THR A 75 18.51 -22.53 -6.05
CA THR A 75 19.84 -22.94 -5.60
C THR A 75 20.09 -22.73 -4.10
N GLN A 76 19.13 -22.16 -3.36
CA GLN A 76 19.31 -21.98 -1.91
C GLN A 76 19.39 -23.34 -1.22
N PRO A 77 20.37 -23.53 -0.32
CA PRO A 77 20.35 -24.70 0.55
C PRO A 77 19.10 -24.65 1.45
N PRO A 78 18.64 -25.81 1.95
CA PRO A 78 17.58 -25.84 2.95
C PRO A 78 17.91 -24.87 4.09
N SER A 79 16.98 -23.97 4.42
CA SER A 79 17.19 -22.99 5.50
C SER A 79 17.38 -23.63 6.88
N VAL A 80 17.06 -24.92 6.99
CA VAL A 80 17.22 -25.73 8.20
C VAL A 80 17.94 -27.01 7.79
N GLU A 81 19.01 -27.34 8.51
CA GLU A 81 19.66 -28.65 8.41
C GLU A 81 18.62 -29.73 8.74
N ARG A 82 18.33 -30.61 7.77
CA ARG A 82 17.44 -31.74 7.96
C ARG A 82 18.29 -32.96 8.35
N PRO A 83 18.20 -33.47 9.58
CA PRO A 83 18.84 -34.73 9.93
C PRO A 83 18.25 -35.86 9.09
N ASP A 84 19.10 -36.79 8.66
CA ASP A 84 18.64 -38.07 8.12
C ASP A 84 18.04 -38.90 9.25
N TYR A 85 16.72 -38.83 9.38
CA TYR A 85 15.97 -39.68 10.30
C TYR A 85 15.75 -41.06 9.65
N PRO A 86 15.91 -42.16 10.40
CA PRO A 86 15.51 -43.48 9.90
C PRO A 86 14.01 -43.53 9.64
N GLU A 87 13.60 -44.30 8.62
CA GLU A 87 12.18 -44.52 8.33
C GLU A 87 11.48 -45.09 9.58
N PRO A 88 10.37 -44.46 10.05
CA PRO A 88 9.71 -44.92 11.25
C PRO A 88 9.11 -46.31 11.04
N GLN A 89 9.72 -47.33 11.66
CA GLN A 89 9.18 -48.68 11.71
C GLN A 89 8.02 -48.72 12.73
N GLY A 90 6.80 -48.70 12.22
CA GLY A 90 5.59 -48.88 13.03
C GLY A 90 4.84 -47.58 13.28
N VAL A 91 4.03 -47.18 12.30
CA VAL A 91 2.96 -46.21 12.55
C VAL A 91 1.89 -46.94 13.36
N VAL A 92 1.73 -46.57 14.63
CA VAL A 92 0.63 -47.07 15.47
C VAL A 92 -0.67 -46.59 14.84
N THR A 93 -1.46 -47.52 14.29
CA THR A 93 -2.79 -47.22 13.77
C THR A 93 -3.62 -46.64 14.90
N ARG A 94 -4.21 -45.46 14.69
CA ARG A 94 -5.16 -44.87 15.64
C ARG A 94 -6.28 -45.91 15.88
N PRO A 95 -6.64 -46.21 17.14
CA PRO A 95 -7.78 -47.07 17.41
C PRO A 95 -9.03 -46.52 16.71
N PRO A 96 -9.95 -47.38 16.24
CA PRO A 96 -11.20 -46.94 15.65
C PRO A 96 -11.86 -45.95 16.59
N GLN A 97 -12.33 -44.82 16.06
CA GLN A 97 -13.07 -43.85 16.84
C GLN A 97 -14.42 -44.47 17.18
N ASP A 98 -14.49 -45.21 18.28
CA ASP A 98 -15.74 -45.61 18.88
C ASP A 98 -16.47 -44.33 19.31
N SER A 99 -17.49 -44.00 18.51
CA SER A 99 -18.67 -43.19 18.82
C SER A 99 -18.57 -42.32 20.09
N LEU A 100 -17.74 -41.28 20.05
CA LEU A 100 -17.91 -40.14 20.94
C LEU A 100 -18.65 -39.05 20.18
N ASP A 101 -19.95 -39.21 20.31
CA ASP A 101 -20.94 -38.16 20.42
C ASP A 101 -21.17 -37.29 19.18
N SER A 102 -22.45 -37.13 18.90
CA SER A 102 -23.01 -36.37 17.80
C SER A 102 -22.79 -34.87 18.04
N SER A 103 -21.53 -34.39 18.00
CA SER A 103 -21.27 -32.96 17.88
C SER A 103 -21.23 -32.62 16.39
N ALA A 104 -22.34 -32.11 15.87
CA ALA A 104 -22.56 -31.70 14.48
C ALA A 104 -21.64 -30.57 13.97
N ASP A 105 -20.54 -30.26 14.68
CA ASP A 105 -19.70 -29.08 14.46
C ASP A 105 -18.20 -29.40 14.34
N ARG A 106 -17.83 -30.67 14.16
CA ARG A 106 -16.42 -31.08 13.98
C ARG A 106 -15.98 -30.92 12.53
N LEU A 107 -15.72 -29.67 12.13
CA LEU A 107 -14.97 -29.39 10.90
C LEU A 107 -13.60 -30.09 10.97
N THR A 108 -13.24 -30.75 9.87
CA THR A 108 -11.89 -31.28 9.65
C THR A 108 -10.87 -30.14 9.62
N CYS A 109 -9.57 -30.46 9.76
CA CYS A 109 -8.54 -29.42 9.69
C CYS A 109 -8.58 -28.65 8.36
N ALA A 110 -8.83 -29.33 7.23
CA ALA A 110 -8.95 -28.68 5.93
C ALA A 110 -10.14 -27.72 5.86
N GLU A 111 -11.32 -28.15 6.30
CA GLU A 111 -12.52 -27.30 6.32
C GLU A 111 -12.38 -26.11 7.29
N ARG A 112 -11.65 -26.27 8.40
CA ARG A 112 -11.32 -25.15 9.30
C ARG A 112 -10.40 -24.14 8.63
N TRP A 113 -9.43 -24.61 7.86
CA TRP A 113 -8.52 -23.74 7.12
C TRP A 113 -9.26 -22.97 6.01
N GLU A 114 -10.13 -23.65 5.25
CA GLU A 114 -10.96 -23.00 4.23
C GLU A 114 -11.89 -21.94 4.84
N LYS A 115 -12.56 -22.26 5.95
CA LYS A 115 -13.41 -21.31 6.67
C LYS A 115 -12.62 -20.10 7.19
N SER A 116 -11.39 -20.33 7.68
CA SER A 116 -10.51 -19.24 8.14
C SER A 116 -10.06 -18.34 6.99
N MET A 117 -9.82 -18.91 5.80
CA MET A 117 -9.47 -18.14 4.61
C MET A 117 -10.65 -17.28 4.13
N GLU A 118 -11.84 -17.87 4.07
CA GLU A 118 -13.07 -17.18 3.67
C GLU A 118 -13.44 -16.07 4.66
N GLU A 119 -13.20 -16.27 5.96
CA GLU A 119 -13.40 -15.23 6.98
C GLU A 119 -12.39 -14.07 6.84
N CYS A 120 -11.12 -14.35 6.56
CA CYS A 120 -10.13 -13.32 6.26
C CYS A 120 -10.52 -12.50 5.02
N GLU A 121 -10.92 -13.16 3.92
CA GLU A 121 -11.35 -12.49 2.69
C GLU A 121 -12.60 -11.62 2.92
N ARG A 122 -13.56 -12.13 3.69
CA ARG A 122 -14.76 -11.37 4.07
C ARG A 122 -14.44 -10.14 4.90
N LEU A 123 -13.48 -10.23 5.84
CA LEU A 123 -13.06 -9.10 6.67
C LEU A 123 -12.29 -8.04 5.87
N GLU A 124 -11.51 -8.45 4.87
CA GLU A 124 -10.87 -7.53 3.92
C GLU A 124 -11.91 -6.77 3.06
N VAL A 125 -12.93 -7.47 2.56
CA VAL A 125 -14.04 -6.86 1.83
C VAL A 125 -14.85 -5.89 2.71
N CYS A 126 -15.08 -6.22 3.98
CA CYS A 126 -15.74 -5.33 4.94
C CYS A 126 -14.92 -4.07 5.28
N GLN A 127 -13.59 -4.18 5.35
CA GLN A 127 -12.71 -3.02 5.54
C GLN A 127 -12.66 -2.12 4.29
N ALA A 128 -12.81 -2.68 3.09
CA ALA A 128 -12.91 -1.92 1.84
C ALA A 128 -14.26 -1.19 1.68
N SER A 129 -15.35 -1.71 2.24
CA SER A 129 -16.69 -1.08 2.22
C SER A 129 -16.86 0.08 3.22
N GLY A 130 -15.90 0.30 4.13
CA GLY A 130 -15.98 1.33 5.18
C GLY A 130 -15.45 2.72 4.81
N VAL A 131 -15.05 2.98 3.57
CA VAL A 131 -14.71 4.34 3.10
C VAL A 131 -15.98 4.99 2.57
N THR A 132 -16.78 5.57 3.48
CA THR A 132 -17.75 6.59 3.08
C THR A 132 -16.97 7.85 2.72
N ILE A 133 -17.03 8.23 1.46
CA ILE A 133 -16.60 9.54 0.99
C ILE A 133 -17.38 10.57 1.82
N GLY A 134 -16.66 11.30 2.68
CA GLY A 134 -17.24 12.29 3.57
C GLY A 134 -18.12 13.28 2.81
N ASP A 135 -19.26 13.60 3.40
CA ASP A 135 -20.24 14.53 2.85
C ASP A 135 -19.57 15.85 2.42
N PRO A 136 -19.97 16.45 1.28
CA PRO A 136 -19.49 17.77 0.91
C PRO A 136 -19.97 18.79 1.95
N VAL A 137 -19.02 19.48 2.58
CA VAL A 137 -19.28 20.66 3.40
C VAL A 137 -19.95 21.71 2.52
N VAL A 138 -21.25 21.91 2.75
CA VAL A 138 -22.00 23.05 2.19
C VAL A 138 -21.55 24.29 2.96
N VAL A 139 -20.73 25.11 2.30
CA VAL A 139 -20.42 26.47 2.76
C VAL A 139 -21.58 27.37 2.33
N GLU A 140 -22.43 27.75 3.29
CA GLU A 140 -23.40 28.82 3.09
C GLU A 140 -22.66 30.15 2.99
N ARG A 141 -22.67 30.75 1.79
CA ARG A 141 -22.23 32.14 1.60
C ARG A 141 -23.36 33.05 2.08
N SER A 142 -23.15 33.70 3.22
CA SER A 142 -23.97 34.83 3.63
C SER A 142 -23.67 36.03 2.73
N GLU A 143 -24.50 36.24 1.71
CA GLU A 143 -24.54 37.51 0.97
C GLU A 143 -25.20 38.56 1.85
N SER A 144 -24.39 39.39 2.50
CA SER A 144 -24.90 40.61 3.14
C SER A 144 -25.07 41.66 2.06
N SER A 145 -26.32 41.85 1.66
CA SER A 145 -26.80 43.05 0.99
C SER A 145 -26.38 44.29 1.77
N SER A 146 -25.78 45.26 1.09
CA SER A 146 -25.63 46.63 1.59
C SER A 146 -25.79 47.59 0.43
N ASP A 147 -26.97 48.19 0.43
CA ASP A 147 -27.46 49.23 -0.44
C ASP A 147 -26.97 50.58 0.11
N SER A 148 -26.22 51.36 -0.69
CA SER A 148 -26.09 52.83 -0.67
C SER A 148 -25.05 53.31 -1.68
#